data_AF-A0A178KIR3-F1
#
_entry.id   AF-A0A178KIR3-F1
#
_cell.length_a   1.000
_cell.length_b   1.000
_cell.length_c   1.000
_cell.angle_alpha   90.00
_cell.angle_beta   90.00
_cell.angle_gamma   90.00
#
_symmetry.space_group_name_H-M   'P 1'
#
loop_
_entity.id
_entity.type
_entity.pdbx_description
1 polymer ?
#
loop_
_entity_poly.entity_id
_entity_poly.type
_entity_poly.pdbx_seq_one_letter_code
_entity_poly.pdbx_strand_id
1 'polypeptide(L)'
;MSKEIEKIVKTMEHEYGVFHDLLGDQEMDLSDEYKKINWAYFRIFATHYESINHLIYSGGYHSSAIVLVRTMLEIYVKSYYLAFVAKDRSDNVIDYIENDNKFPNFFQMTKELEDVKNPKGDSFNGVFSQFTKKYLASYEKFSLFSHGKGEFLKAYYEHEKMSYSTEQITDVLYTVKGMFSTLGMLLLFTQGKHRELLEFIDQVEFPSGT
;
A
#
# COMPACT_ATOMS: atom_id res chain seq x y z
N MET A 1 -6.92 -20.87 12.35
CA MET A 1 -5.98 -19.88 11.78
C MET A 1 -4.56 -20.29 12.13
N SER A 2 -3.59 -20.12 11.23
CA SER A 2 -2.20 -20.51 11.51
C SER A 2 -1.56 -19.55 12.51
N LYS A 3 -0.61 -20.04 13.33
CA LYS A 3 0.19 -19.20 14.24
C LYS A 3 0.99 -18.12 13.50
N GLU A 4 1.30 -18.39 12.24
CA GLU A 4 2.03 -17.49 11.36
C GLU A 4 1.20 -16.25 10.99
N ILE A 5 -0.05 -16.44 10.55
CA ILE A 5 -0.97 -15.34 10.24
C ILE A 5 -1.19 -14.46 11.48
N GLU A 6 -1.38 -15.07 12.66
CA GLU A 6 -1.55 -14.34 13.91
C GLU A 6 -0.33 -13.48 14.25
N LYS A 7 0.89 -13.99 14.02
CA LYS A 7 2.13 -13.24 14.25
C LYS A 7 2.19 -12.01 13.33
N ILE A 8 1.86 -12.17 12.05
CA ILE A 8 1.91 -11.08 11.07
C ILE A 8 0.91 -9.99 11.42
N VAL A 9 -0.33 -10.37 11.77
CA VAL A 9 -1.38 -9.40 12.17
C VAL A 9 -0.94 -8.61 13.40
N LYS A 10 -0.35 -9.25 14.42
CA LYS A 10 0.18 -8.53 15.60
C LYS A 10 1.29 -7.54 15.24
N THR A 11 2.17 -7.90 14.31
CA THR A 11 3.19 -6.96 13.81
C THR A 11 2.54 -5.80 13.06
N MET A 12 1.51 -6.06 12.24
CA MET A 12 0.77 -5.02 11.54
C MET A 12 0.08 -4.04 12.49
N GLU A 13 -0.55 -4.53 13.56
CA GLU A 13 -1.17 -3.73 14.62
C GLU A 13 -0.12 -2.88 15.35
N HIS A 14 1.03 -3.46 15.67
CA HIS A 14 2.15 -2.74 16.28
C HIS A 14 2.65 -1.59 15.40
N GLU A 15 2.90 -1.83 14.11
CA GLU A 15 3.35 -0.81 13.17
C GLU A 15 2.34 0.32 13.01
N TYR A 16 1.04 -0.02 13.00
CA TYR A 16 -0.03 0.96 12.98
C TYR A 16 -0.01 1.83 14.24
N GLY A 17 0.16 1.23 15.42
CA GLY A 17 0.27 1.93 16.70
C GLY A 17 1.48 2.87 16.74
N VAL A 18 2.66 2.37 16.41
CA VAL A 18 3.91 3.15 16.33
C VAL A 18 3.73 4.38 15.44
N PHE A 19 3.10 4.20 14.27
CA PHE A 19 2.87 5.30 13.36
C PHE A 19 1.91 6.35 13.95
N HIS A 20 0.83 5.92 14.62
CA HIS A 20 -0.11 6.84 15.26
C HIS A 20 0.54 7.59 16.43
N ASP A 21 1.37 6.93 17.23
CA ASP A 21 2.09 7.54 18.34
C ASP A 21 3.09 8.60 17.84
N LEU A 22 3.78 8.33 16.74
CA LEU A 22 4.69 9.27 16.09
C LEU A 22 3.96 10.47 15.47
N LEU A 23 2.77 10.25 14.90
CA LEU A 23 1.95 11.32 14.36
C LEU A 23 1.28 12.17 15.44
N GLY A 24 0.79 11.58 16.54
CA GLY A 24 0.22 12.26 17.71
C GLY A 24 -0.48 13.59 17.41
N ASP A 25 0.00 14.65 18.08
CA ASP A 25 -0.46 16.05 17.90
C ASP A 25 0.32 16.82 16.82
N GLN A 26 1.06 16.13 15.94
CA GLN A 26 1.85 16.79 14.90
C GLN A 26 0.93 17.54 13.94
N GLU A 27 1.12 18.86 13.82
CA GLU A 27 0.48 19.61 12.76
C GLU A 27 1.04 19.17 11.40
N MET A 28 0.13 18.74 10.53
CA MET A 28 0.38 18.50 9.11
C MET A 28 0.34 19.83 8.38
N ASP A 29 1.28 20.04 7.45
CA ASP A 29 1.21 21.19 6.56
C ASP A 29 0.21 20.88 5.44
N LEU A 30 -1.00 21.40 5.60
CA LEU A 30 -2.10 21.24 4.65
C LEU A 30 -2.25 22.47 3.72
N SER A 31 -1.32 23.43 3.79
CA SER A 31 -1.33 24.60 2.91
C SER A 31 -0.79 24.28 1.50
N ASP A 32 0.06 23.26 1.40
CA ASP A 32 0.53 22.68 0.14
C ASP A 32 -0.44 21.57 -0.32
N GLU A 33 -1.01 21.72 -1.52
CA GLU A 33 -2.01 20.77 -2.05
C GLU A 33 -1.43 19.35 -2.28
N TYR A 34 -0.15 19.21 -2.63
CA TYR A 34 0.49 17.90 -2.77
C TYR A 34 0.60 17.21 -1.40
N LYS A 35 0.95 17.94 -0.35
CA LYS A 35 1.02 17.42 1.01
C LYS A 35 -0.36 17.03 1.53
N LYS A 36 -1.36 17.87 1.29
CA LYS A 36 -2.76 17.64 1.67
C LYS A 36 -3.37 16.41 0.98
N ILE A 37 -3.11 16.21 -0.32
CA ILE A 37 -3.59 15.03 -1.05
C ILE A 37 -2.85 13.76 -0.62
N ASN A 38 -1.54 13.81 -0.41
CA ASN A 38 -0.79 12.66 0.14
C ASN A 38 -1.31 12.28 1.53
N TRP A 39 -1.63 13.26 2.38
CA TRP A 39 -2.26 13.02 3.67
C TRP A 39 -3.63 12.34 3.53
N ALA A 40 -4.47 12.80 2.60
CA ALA A 40 -5.76 12.16 2.33
C ALA A 40 -5.62 10.71 1.86
N TYR A 41 -4.73 10.44 0.89
CA TYR A 41 -4.48 9.07 0.43
C TYR A 41 -3.94 8.17 1.54
N PHE A 42 -3.01 8.68 2.37
CA PHE A 42 -2.51 7.94 3.52
C PHE A 42 -3.65 7.57 4.48
N ARG A 43 -4.53 8.50 4.83
CA ARG A 43 -5.66 8.24 5.74
C ARG A 43 -6.65 7.21 5.18
N ILE A 44 -6.94 7.28 3.88
CA ILE A 44 -7.79 6.27 3.21
C ILE A 44 -7.11 4.90 3.27
N PHE A 45 -5.81 4.84 2.96
CA PHE A 45 -5.05 3.60 3.03
C PHE A 45 -5.02 3.03 4.45
N ALA A 46 -4.78 3.86 5.48
CA ALA A 46 -4.77 3.46 6.88
C ALA A 46 -6.13 2.89 7.34
N THR A 47 -7.23 3.46 6.86
CA THR A 47 -8.58 2.92 7.11
C THR A 47 -8.76 1.52 6.51
N HIS A 48 -8.26 1.33 5.29
CA HIS A 48 -8.29 0.01 4.64
C HIS A 48 -7.37 -0.99 5.33
N TYR A 49 -6.20 -0.54 5.80
CA TYR A 49 -5.26 -1.35 6.55
C TYR A 49 -5.87 -1.95 7.82
N GLU A 50 -6.56 -1.13 8.61
CA GLU A 50 -7.32 -1.59 9.78
C GLU A 50 -8.44 -2.58 9.38
N SER A 51 -9.13 -2.29 8.27
CA SER A 51 -10.20 -3.15 7.74
C SER A 51 -9.71 -4.54 7.32
N ILE A 52 -8.47 -4.65 6.80
CA ILE A 52 -7.87 -5.94 6.42
C ILE A 52 -7.78 -6.88 7.63
N ASN A 53 -7.43 -6.36 8.80
CA ASN A 53 -7.38 -7.17 10.02
C ASN A 53 -8.76 -7.77 10.32
N HIS A 54 -9.83 -6.98 10.26
CA HIS A 54 -11.18 -7.50 10.48
C HIS A 54 -11.61 -8.53 9.42
N LEU A 55 -11.32 -8.29 8.14
CA LEU A 55 -11.72 -9.16 7.05
C LEU A 55 -10.99 -10.51 7.09
N ILE A 56 -9.69 -10.50 7.37
CA ILE A 56 -8.87 -11.73 7.39
C ILE A 56 -8.96 -12.43 8.74
N TYR A 57 -8.71 -11.72 9.84
CA TYR A 57 -8.54 -12.33 11.16
C TYR A 57 -9.89 -12.69 11.82
N SER A 58 -10.84 -11.75 11.83
CA SER A 58 -12.12 -11.94 12.53
C SER A 58 -13.20 -12.55 11.64
N GLY A 59 -13.19 -12.25 10.34
CA GLY A 59 -14.28 -12.58 9.43
C GLY A 59 -14.04 -13.76 8.49
N GLY A 60 -12.79 -14.16 8.24
CA GLY A 60 -12.47 -15.19 7.25
C GLY A 60 -12.87 -14.81 5.81
N TYR A 61 -13.12 -13.52 5.54
CA TYR A 61 -13.57 -12.97 4.26
C TYR A 61 -12.38 -12.66 3.34
N HIS A 62 -11.55 -13.68 3.07
CA HIS A 62 -10.29 -13.52 2.35
C HIS A 62 -10.45 -12.95 0.94
N SER A 63 -11.50 -13.34 0.20
CA SER A 63 -11.76 -12.81 -1.14
C SER A 63 -12.04 -11.30 -1.09
N SER A 64 -12.87 -10.84 -0.15
CA SER A 64 -13.15 -9.43 0.09
C SER A 64 -11.89 -8.67 0.52
N ALA A 65 -11.06 -9.26 1.38
CA ALA A 65 -9.79 -8.68 1.76
C ALA A 65 -8.88 -8.49 0.53
N ILE A 66 -8.77 -9.47 -0.36
CA ILE A 66 -7.92 -9.37 -1.56
C ILE A 66 -8.43 -8.29 -2.53
N VAL A 67 -9.75 -8.14 -2.68
CA VAL A 67 -10.34 -7.02 -3.45
C VAL A 67 -9.94 -5.67 -2.84
N LEU A 68 -9.96 -5.56 -1.52
CA LEU A 68 -9.53 -4.35 -0.82
C LEU A 68 -8.03 -4.09 -1.03
N VAL A 69 -7.18 -5.12 -0.97
CA VAL A 69 -5.73 -4.99 -1.22
C VAL A 69 -5.44 -4.43 -2.62
N ARG A 70 -6.22 -4.78 -3.64
CA ARG A 70 -6.09 -4.17 -4.97
C ARG A 70 -6.32 -2.66 -4.93
N THR A 71 -7.35 -2.21 -4.21
CA THR A 71 -7.63 -0.77 -4.02
C THR A 71 -6.49 -0.08 -3.27
N MET A 72 -5.97 -0.72 -2.21
CA MET A 72 -4.82 -0.24 -1.45
C MET A 72 -3.59 -0.08 -2.35
N LEU A 73 -3.32 -1.05 -3.24
CA LEU A 73 -2.19 -0.99 -4.17
C LEU A 73 -2.32 0.17 -5.18
N GLU A 74 -3.53 0.48 -5.65
CA GLU A 74 -3.76 1.64 -6.51
C GLU A 74 -3.52 2.96 -5.76
N ILE A 75 -4.01 3.08 -4.51
CA ILE A 75 -3.74 4.24 -3.65
C ILE A 75 -2.25 4.40 -3.38
N TYR A 76 -1.55 3.30 -3.11
CA TYR A 76 -0.11 3.26 -2.89
C TYR A 76 0.64 3.84 -4.11
N VAL A 77 0.40 3.30 -5.30
CA VAL A 77 1.06 3.77 -6.53
C VAL A 77 0.73 5.23 -6.84
N LYS A 78 -0.53 5.64 -6.67
CA LYS A 78 -0.95 7.03 -6.89
C LYS A 78 -0.23 8.00 -5.95
N SER A 79 -0.09 7.67 -4.67
CA SER A 79 0.61 8.51 -3.69
C SER A 79 2.05 8.77 -4.11
N TYR A 80 2.79 7.71 -4.48
CA TYR A 80 4.15 7.84 -4.98
C TYR A 80 4.21 8.60 -6.31
N TYR A 81 3.29 8.33 -7.24
CA TYR A 81 3.24 9.03 -8.54
C TYR A 81 3.11 10.54 -8.35
N LEU A 82 2.21 10.97 -7.46
CA LEU A 82 2.05 12.39 -7.16
C LEU A 82 3.33 12.98 -6.55
N ALA A 83 3.96 12.27 -5.62
CA ALA A 83 5.13 12.77 -4.90
C ALA A 83 6.41 12.87 -5.77
N PHE A 84 6.61 11.94 -6.70
CA PHE A 84 7.88 11.80 -7.43
C PHE A 84 7.80 12.07 -8.93
N VAL A 85 6.62 12.01 -9.54
CA VAL A 85 6.45 12.22 -10.99
C VAL A 85 5.69 13.51 -11.26
N ALA A 86 4.45 13.62 -10.77
CA ALA A 86 3.62 14.81 -11.02
C ALA A 86 4.25 16.08 -10.43
N LYS A 87 4.78 15.97 -9.19
CA LYS A 87 5.47 17.08 -8.53
C LYS A 87 6.73 17.54 -9.28
N ASP A 88 7.53 16.61 -9.78
CA ASP A 88 8.75 16.93 -10.56
C ASP A 88 8.41 17.64 -11.88
N ARG A 89 7.29 17.24 -12.50
CA ARG A 89 6.74 17.91 -13.69
C ARG A 89 6.09 19.25 -13.41
N SER A 90 5.98 19.66 -12.14
CA SER A 90 5.24 20.84 -11.71
C SER A 90 3.77 20.83 -12.14
N ASP A 91 3.16 19.64 -12.21
CA ASP A 91 1.75 19.52 -12.56
C ASP A 91 0.87 20.13 -11.47
N ASN A 92 -0.34 20.53 -11.84
CA ASN A 92 -1.37 20.86 -10.85
C ASN A 92 -1.95 19.56 -10.27
N VAL A 93 -1.70 19.31 -8.99
CA VAL A 93 -2.14 18.08 -8.31
C VAL A 93 -3.67 17.94 -8.25
N ILE A 94 -4.41 19.06 -8.28
CA ILE A 94 -5.88 19.05 -8.25
C ILE A 94 -6.45 18.34 -9.51
N ASP A 95 -5.79 18.50 -10.66
CA ASP A 95 -6.23 17.90 -11.93
C ASP A 95 -6.19 16.36 -11.90
N TYR A 96 -5.49 15.75 -10.94
CA TYR A 96 -5.43 14.30 -10.75
C TYR A 96 -6.61 13.74 -9.94
N ILE A 97 -7.30 14.56 -9.16
CA ILE A 97 -8.42 14.16 -8.31
C ILE A 97 -9.76 14.77 -8.74
N GLU A 98 -9.73 15.74 -9.66
CA GLU A 98 -10.92 16.34 -10.28
C GLU A 98 -11.15 15.82 -11.72
N ASN A 99 -12.06 16.45 -12.46
CA ASN A 99 -12.75 15.92 -13.65
C ASN A 99 -11.84 15.40 -14.78
N ASP A 100 -10.58 15.82 -14.86
CA ASP A 100 -9.65 15.36 -15.90
C ASP A 100 -9.01 14.00 -15.57
N ASN A 101 -8.98 13.58 -14.29
CA ASN A 101 -8.28 12.41 -13.77
C ASN A 101 -7.00 12.10 -14.57
N LYS A 102 -6.00 12.99 -14.44
CA LYS A 102 -4.75 12.90 -15.22
C LYS A 102 -3.89 11.69 -14.91
N PHE A 103 -4.29 10.81 -13.98
CA PHE A 103 -3.55 9.59 -13.70
C PHE A 103 -3.45 8.72 -14.97
N PRO A 104 -2.22 8.35 -15.39
CA PRO A 104 -2.03 7.27 -16.34
C PRO A 104 -2.62 5.96 -15.81
N ASN A 105 -2.73 4.95 -16.67
CA ASN A 105 -3.13 3.63 -16.17
C ASN A 105 -2.07 3.08 -15.19
N PHE A 106 -2.47 2.14 -14.33
CA PHE A 106 -1.63 1.58 -13.28
C PHE A 106 -0.24 1.15 -13.77
N PHE A 107 -0.18 0.43 -14.89
CA PHE A 107 1.10 -0.05 -15.43
C PHE A 107 2.00 1.08 -15.92
N GLN A 108 1.43 2.13 -16.53
CA GLN A 108 2.17 3.33 -16.90
C GLN A 108 2.75 4.03 -15.67
N MET A 109 1.93 4.23 -14.63
CA MET A 109 2.41 4.83 -13.37
C MET A 109 3.57 4.03 -12.76
N THR A 110 3.44 2.70 -12.66
CA THR A 110 4.51 1.86 -12.10
C THR A 110 5.81 1.95 -12.91
N LYS A 111 5.71 2.05 -14.25
CA LYS A 111 6.89 2.18 -15.11
C LYS A 111 7.56 3.54 -14.93
N GLU A 112 6.78 4.62 -14.95
CA GLU A 112 7.31 5.97 -14.76
C GLU A 112 7.97 6.12 -13.39
N LEU A 113 7.39 5.52 -12.34
CA LEU A 113 7.99 5.47 -11.02
C LEU A 113 9.30 4.69 -10.98
N GLU A 114 9.38 3.55 -11.66
CA GLU A 114 10.61 2.75 -11.73
C GLU A 114 11.76 3.50 -12.45
N ASP A 115 11.42 4.39 -13.38
CA ASP A 115 12.38 5.20 -14.13
C ASP A 115 12.87 6.45 -13.34
N VAL A 116 12.27 6.77 -12.17
CA VAL A 116 12.68 7.90 -11.32
C VAL A 116 14.08 7.67 -10.76
N LYS A 117 14.92 8.72 -10.81
CA LYS A 117 16.25 8.74 -10.22
C LYS A 117 16.46 9.99 -9.37
N ASN A 118 17.06 9.82 -8.20
CA ASN A 118 17.48 10.96 -7.40
C ASN A 118 18.75 11.63 -8.02
N PRO A 119 19.19 12.80 -7.53
CA PRO A 119 20.40 13.47 -8.04
C PRO A 119 21.70 12.67 -7.93
N LYS A 120 21.73 11.62 -7.09
CA LYS A 120 22.87 10.69 -6.94
C LYS A 120 22.78 9.49 -7.90
N GLY A 121 21.67 9.35 -8.64
CA GLY A 121 21.41 8.26 -9.55
C GLY A 121 20.70 7.05 -8.94
N ASP A 122 20.31 7.11 -7.65
CA ASP A 122 19.58 6.02 -6.99
C ASP A 122 18.14 5.95 -7.50
N SER A 123 17.60 4.73 -7.61
CA SER A 123 16.25 4.46 -8.10
C SER A 123 15.46 3.60 -7.11
N PHE A 124 14.19 3.34 -7.44
CA PHE A 124 13.34 2.44 -6.66
C PHE A 124 13.69 0.95 -6.78
N ASN A 125 14.68 0.58 -7.61
CA ASN A 125 15.35 -0.73 -7.62
C ASN A 125 14.39 -1.93 -7.61
N GLY A 126 13.35 -1.89 -8.42
CA GLY A 126 12.40 -2.96 -8.66
C GLY A 126 11.12 -2.89 -7.82
N VAL A 127 11.00 -1.93 -6.89
CA VAL A 127 9.83 -1.78 -6.00
C VAL A 127 8.52 -1.65 -6.77
N PHE A 128 8.47 -0.96 -7.91
CA PHE A 128 7.23 -0.82 -8.69
C PHE A 128 7.13 -1.88 -9.78
N SER A 129 8.27 -2.30 -10.32
CA SER A 129 8.33 -3.35 -11.34
C SER A 129 7.67 -4.66 -10.88
N GLN A 130 7.73 -4.98 -9.58
CA GLN A 130 7.12 -6.18 -9.00
C GLN A 130 5.60 -6.28 -9.21
N PHE A 131 4.92 -5.14 -9.39
CA PHE A 131 3.47 -5.10 -9.61
C PHE A 131 3.07 -5.36 -11.06
N THR A 132 4.03 -5.36 -11.99
CA THR A 132 3.79 -5.53 -13.43
C THR A 132 3.89 -6.99 -13.88
N LYS A 133 3.31 -7.30 -15.04
CA LYS A 133 3.36 -8.64 -15.69
C LYS A 133 4.74 -9.26 -15.85
N LYS A 134 5.80 -8.43 -15.89
CA LYS A 134 7.16 -8.87 -16.16
C LYS A 134 7.84 -9.49 -14.92
N TYR A 135 7.26 -9.33 -13.73
CA TYR A 135 7.79 -9.78 -12.44
C TYR A 135 6.73 -10.53 -11.61
N LEU A 136 6.63 -10.29 -10.30
CA LEU A 136 5.73 -11.00 -9.39
C LEU A 136 4.23 -10.87 -9.75
N ALA A 137 3.88 -9.90 -10.61
CA ALA A 137 2.54 -9.67 -11.14
C ALA A 137 1.45 -9.58 -10.06
N SER A 138 1.79 -9.01 -8.89
CA SER A 138 0.90 -9.00 -7.72
C SER A 138 -0.46 -8.38 -8.00
N TYR A 139 -0.51 -7.31 -8.81
CA TYR A 139 -1.78 -6.70 -9.25
C TYR A 139 -2.69 -7.70 -9.99
N GLU A 140 -2.10 -8.53 -10.87
CA GLU A 140 -2.84 -9.55 -11.61
C GLU A 140 -3.17 -10.76 -10.77
N LYS A 141 -2.28 -11.17 -9.86
CA LYS A 141 -2.58 -12.21 -8.88
C LYS A 141 -3.80 -11.83 -8.03
N PHE A 142 -3.87 -10.60 -7.54
CA PHE A 142 -5.05 -10.11 -6.80
C PHE A 142 -6.32 -10.05 -7.66
N SER A 143 -6.19 -9.69 -8.95
CA SER A 143 -7.28 -9.76 -9.91
C SER A 143 -7.77 -11.19 -10.15
N LEU A 144 -6.85 -12.16 -10.27
CA LEU A 144 -7.17 -13.58 -10.43
C LEU A 144 -7.93 -14.15 -9.23
N PHE A 145 -7.54 -13.75 -8.02
CA PHE A 145 -8.19 -14.18 -6.78
C PHE A 145 -9.63 -13.68 -6.60
N SER A 146 -10.07 -12.71 -7.40
CA SER A 146 -11.38 -12.05 -7.27
C SER A 146 -12.28 -12.22 -8.49
N HIS A 147 -11.72 -12.24 -9.72
CA HIS A 147 -12.50 -12.31 -10.97
C HIS A 147 -11.74 -13.01 -12.12
N GLY A 148 -10.84 -13.95 -11.82
CA GLY A 148 -9.97 -14.61 -12.82
C GLY A 148 -10.70 -15.36 -13.95
N LYS A 149 -9.99 -16.26 -14.66
CA LYS A 149 -10.48 -17.00 -15.85
C LYS A 149 -11.58 -18.06 -15.56
N GLY A 150 -12.54 -17.72 -14.71
CA GLY A 150 -13.62 -18.59 -14.27
C GLY A 150 -13.24 -19.52 -13.11
N GLU A 151 -11.99 -19.54 -12.64
CA GLU A 151 -11.56 -20.39 -11.52
C GLU A 151 -12.30 -20.05 -10.22
N PHE A 152 -12.45 -18.75 -9.93
CA PHE A 152 -13.26 -18.27 -8.80
C PHE A 152 -14.70 -18.75 -8.90
N LEU A 153 -15.32 -18.61 -10.09
CA LEU A 153 -16.69 -19.07 -10.35
C LEU A 153 -16.81 -20.60 -10.25
N LYS A 154 -15.84 -21.35 -10.80
CA LYS A 154 -15.83 -22.82 -10.75
C LYS A 154 -15.73 -23.33 -9.32
N ALA A 155 -14.78 -22.83 -8.54
CA ALA A 155 -14.62 -23.23 -7.15
C ALA A 155 -15.84 -22.84 -6.30
N TYR A 156 -16.47 -21.69 -6.56
CA TYR A 156 -17.70 -21.32 -5.89
C TYR A 156 -18.89 -22.20 -6.30
N TYR A 157 -19.01 -22.56 -7.58
CA TYR A 157 -20.03 -23.51 -8.06
C TYR A 157 -19.85 -24.91 -7.47
N GLU A 158 -18.60 -25.37 -7.32
CA GLU A 158 -18.29 -26.74 -6.89
C GLU A 158 -18.30 -26.90 -5.36
N HIS A 159 -18.01 -25.83 -4.60
CA HIS A 159 -17.77 -25.92 -3.16
C HIS A 159 -18.52 -24.89 -2.31
N GLU A 160 -19.29 -23.97 -2.93
CA GLU A 160 -20.03 -22.86 -2.28
C GLU A 160 -19.14 -21.90 -1.46
N LYS A 161 -17.82 -22.10 -1.48
CA LYS A 161 -16.84 -21.29 -0.78
C LYS A 161 -15.49 -21.35 -1.48
N MET A 162 -14.74 -20.27 -1.34
CA MET A 162 -13.33 -20.22 -1.72
C MET A 162 -12.45 -20.51 -0.50
N SER A 163 -11.41 -21.32 -0.70
CA SER A 163 -10.34 -21.50 0.28
C SER A 163 -9.03 -20.97 -0.29
N TYR A 164 -8.26 -20.29 0.54
CA TYR A 164 -6.91 -19.83 0.23
C TYR A 164 -5.94 -20.59 1.11
N SER A 165 -4.74 -20.89 0.59
CA SER A 165 -3.69 -21.50 1.40
C SER A 165 -3.17 -20.49 2.43
N THR A 166 -2.58 -21.00 3.52
CA THR A 166 -1.89 -20.15 4.50
C THR A 166 -0.85 -19.27 3.83
N GLU A 167 -0.06 -19.84 2.91
CA GLU A 167 0.96 -19.13 2.13
C GLU A 167 0.38 -17.95 1.34
N GLN A 168 -0.74 -18.16 0.65
CA GLN A 168 -1.41 -17.09 -0.10
C GLN A 168 -1.86 -15.93 0.79
N ILE A 169 -2.40 -16.24 1.98
CA ILE A 169 -2.82 -15.21 2.94
C ILE A 169 -1.61 -14.51 3.56
N THR A 170 -0.57 -15.26 3.89
CA THR A 170 0.71 -14.74 4.38
C THR A 170 1.33 -13.74 3.39
N ASP A 171 1.40 -14.08 2.11
CA ASP A 171 1.94 -13.21 1.06
C ASP A 171 1.16 -11.89 0.94
N VAL A 172 -0.18 -11.99 0.99
CA VAL A 172 -1.06 -10.82 0.97
C VAL A 172 -0.79 -9.91 2.17
N LEU A 173 -0.72 -10.48 3.38
CA LEU A 173 -0.48 -9.72 4.60
C LEU A 173 0.89 -9.05 4.61
N TYR A 174 1.95 -9.74 4.19
CA TYR A 174 3.28 -9.14 4.07
C TYR A 174 3.33 -8.00 3.04
N THR A 175 2.60 -8.15 1.92
CA THR A 175 2.48 -7.08 0.93
C THR A 175 1.80 -5.85 1.53
N VAL A 176 0.66 -6.05 2.21
CA VAL A 176 -0.10 -4.96 2.86
C VAL A 176 0.73 -4.26 3.93
N LYS A 177 1.42 -5.03 4.78
CA LYS A 177 2.35 -4.53 5.79
C LYS A 177 3.43 -3.64 5.16
N GLY A 178 4.15 -4.14 4.16
CA GLY A 178 5.21 -3.38 3.49
C GLY A 178 4.72 -2.11 2.80
N MET A 179 3.53 -2.16 2.18
CA MET A 179 2.90 -0.96 1.61
C MET A 179 2.56 0.08 2.69
N PHE A 180 2.03 -0.34 3.85
CA PHE A 180 1.73 0.59 4.94
C PHE A 180 2.99 1.27 5.47
N SER A 181 4.03 0.50 5.79
CA SER A 181 5.29 1.05 6.30
C SER A 181 5.88 2.07 5.31
N THR A 182 6.00 1.69 4.04
CA THR A 182 6.61 2.58 3.04
C THR A 182 5.74 3.80 2.71
N LEU A 183 4.41 3.67 2.76
CA LEU A 183 3.51 4.81 2.62
C LEU A 183 3.56 5.76 3.83
N GLY A 184 3.74 5.24 5.04
CA GLY A 184 4.01 6.05 6.24
C GLY A 184 5.32 6.84 6.11
N MET A 185 6.37 6.19 5.62
CA MET A 185 7.64 6.86 5.30
C MET A 185 7.45 7.97 4.25
N LEU A 186 6.66 7.70 3.20
CA LEU A 186 6.32 8.70 2.18
C LEU A 186 5.60 9.91 2.79
N LEU A 187 4.62 9.69 3.67
CA LEU A 187 3.91 10.78 4.33
C LEU A 187 4.88 11.66 5.12
N LEU A 188 5.70 11.06 5.99
CA LEU A 188 6.66 11.81 6.82
C LEU A 188 7.67 12.57 5.95
N PHE A 189 8.16 11.94 4.88
CA PHE A 189 9.04 12.57 3.90
C PHE A 189 8.37 13.78 3.22
N THR A 190 7.17 13.62 2.68
CA THR A 190 6.44 14.69 1.97
C THR A 190 6.06 15.85 2.90
N GLN A 191 5.81 15.55 4.18
CA GLN A 191 5.54 16.54 5.22
C GLN A 191 6.82 17.24 5.75
N GLY A 192 8.02 16.79 5.35
CA GLY A 192 9.28 17.34 5.84
C GLY A 192 9.62 16.95 7.29
N LYS A 193 9.00 15.90 7.82
CA LYS A 193 9.15 15.39 9.19
C LYS A 193 10.34 14.42 9.27
N HIS A 194 11.55 14.93 9.03
CA HIS A 194 12.74 14.07 8.84
C HIS A 194 13.12 13.29 10.10
N ARG A 195 12.97 13.88 11.29
CA ARG A 195 13.28 13.21 12.55
C ARG A 195 12.34 12.02 12.77
N GLU A 196 11.05 12.24 12.63
CA GLU A 196 9.99 11.24 12.77
C GLU A 196 10.14 10.13 11.72
N LEU A 197 10.56 10.47 10.50
CA LEU A 197 10.87 9.49 9.46
C LEU A 197 11.99 8.53 9.90
N LEU A 198 13.08 9.05 10.46
CA LEU A 198 14.19 8.22 10.95
C LEU A 198 13.76 7.36 12.15
N GLU A 199 12.99 7.95 13.09
CA GLU A 199 12.43 7.21 14.23
C GLU A 199 11.48 6.09 13.78
N PHE A 200 10.67 6.31 12.74
CA PHE A 200 9.78 5.31 12.18
C PHE A 200 10.55 4.17 11.51
N ILE A 201 11.59 4.49 10.72
CA ILE A 201 12.45 3.48 10.09
C ILE A 201 13.09 2.58 11.16
N ASP A 202 13.66 3.16 12.22
CA ASP A 202 14.31 2.41 13.29
C ASP A 202 13.34 1.41 13.97
N GLN A 203 12.13 1.86 14.29
CA GLN A 203 11.13 1.03 14.98
C GLN A 203 10.52 -0.07 14.09
N VAL A 204 10.45 0.15 12.77
CA VAL A 204 9.84 -0.81 11.83
C VAL A 204 10.86 -1.79 11.24
N GLU A 205 12.11 -1.38 11.02
CA GLU A 205 13.18 -2.26 10.56
C GLU A 205 13.86 -3.03 11.70
N PHE A 206 13.97 -2.41 12.89
CA PHE A 206 14.63 -2.96 14.07
C PHE A 206 13.73 -2.84 15.31
N PRO A 207 12.60 -3.57 15.38
CA PRO A 207 11.72 -3.53 16.54
C PRO A 207 12.52 -3.87 17.79
N SER A 208 12.69 -2.88 18.67
CA SER A 208 13.48 -3.02 19.89
C SER A 208 12.74 -3.96 20.85
N GLY A 209 13.08 -5.24 20.82
CA GLY A 209 12.55 -6.26 21.73
C GLY A 209 11.60 -7.26 21.08
N THR A 210 12.17 -8.22 20.35
CA THR A 210 11.61 -9.57 20.20
C THR A 210 12.62 -10.60 20.65
#